data_AF-X0YD10-F1
#
_entry.id   AF-X0YD10-F1
#
_cell.length_a   1.000
_cell.length_b   1.000
_cell.length_c   1.000
_cell.angle_alpha   90.00
_cell.angle_beta   90.00
_cell.angle_gamma   90.00
#
_symmetry.space_group_name_H-M   'P 1'
#
loop_
_entity.id
_entity.type
_entity.pdbx_description
1 polymer ?
#
loop_
_entity_poly.entity_id
_entity_poly.type
_entity_poly.pdbx_seq_one_letter_code
_entity_poly.pdbx_strand_id
1 'polypeptide(L)' 'MLRKSFIIYFCISFLSILITQRISTIRDADSILILDRGRVVGFGTHDELINHNVLYSQIYETLYQKQKLKVKIEDIKN' A
#
# COMPACT_ATOMS: atom_id res chain seq x y z
N MET A 1 45.52 -0.25 12.31
CA MET A 1 44.40 -0.36 13.28
C MET A 1 43.28 0.64 12.93
N LEU A 2 42.65 0.60 11.75
CA LEU A 2 41.56 1.55 11.41
C LEU A 2 40.64 1.10 10.24
N ARG A 3 40.53 -0.21 9.95
CA ARG A 3 39.70 -0.71 8.82
C ARG A 3 38.35 -1.32 9.20
N LYS A 4 37.90 -1.18 10.46
CA LYS A 4 36.63 -1.76 10.93
C LYS A 4 35.51 -0.74 11.24
N SER A 5 35.78 0.57 11.28
CA SER A 5 34.77 1.55 11.73
C SER A 5 34.03 2.33 10.64
N PHE A 6 34.40 2.24 9.37
CA PHE A 6 33.86 3.15 8.34
C PHE A 6 32.76 2.55 7.43
N ILE A 7 32.51 1.24 7.48
CA ILE A 7 31.57 0.58 6.54
C ILE A 7 30.11 0.61 7.03
N ILE A 8 29.85 1.05 8.27
CA ILE A 8 28.49 1.04 8.85
C ILE A 8 27.65 2.27 8.39
N TYR A 9 28.29 3.35 7.92
CA TYR A 9 27.61 4.65 7.73
C TYR A 9 26.87 4.89 6.39
N PHE A 10 26.77 3.90 5.50
CA PHE A 10 26.15 4.10 4.18
C PHE A 10 24.90 3.23 3.97
N CYS A 11 24.00 3.18 4.94
CA CYS A 11 22.63 2.75 4.66
C CYS A 11 21.87 3.93 4.02
N ILE A 12 22.14 4.20 2.75
CA ILE A 12 21.42 5.22 1.98
C ILE A 12 20.12 4.59 1.45
N SER A 13 19.01 4.98 2.08
CA SER A 13 17.61 4.79 1.68
C SER A 13 17.25 3.44 1.04
N PHE A 14 16.75 2.51 1.84
CA PHE A 14 16.07 1.33 1.29
C PHE A 14 14.69 1.74 0.72
N LEU A 15 14.41 1.38 -0.53
CA LEU A 15 13.07 1.55 -1.12
C LEU A 15 12.29 0.24 -0.94
N SER A 16 11.30 0.26 -0.07
CA SER A 16 10.39 -0.87 0.11
C SER A 16 9.17 -0.72 -0.79
N ILE A 17 9.04 -1.62 -1.77
CA ILE A 17 7.86 -1.71 -2.62
C ILE A 17 7.02 -2.89 -2.11
N LEU A 18 5.77 -2.61 -1.74
CA LEU A 18 4.88 -3.61 -1.18
C LEU A 18 3.64 -3.75 -2.05
N ILE A 19 3.40 -4.97 -2.55
CA ILE A 19 2.20 -5.32 -3.32
C ILE A 19 1.21 -5.97 -2.36
N THR A 20 0.09 -5.30 -2.08
CA THR A 20 -0.90 -5.80 -1.12
C THR A 20 -2.33 -5.50 -1.55
N GLN A 21 -3.23 -6.34 -1.07
CA GLN A 21 -4.68 -6.18 -1.16
C GLN A 21 -5.31 -5.77 0.19
N ARG A 22 -4.50 -5.47 1.22
CA ARG A 22 -5.00 -5.06 2.55
C ARG A 22 -5.17 -3.55 2.60
N ILE A 23 -6.36 -3.10 2.95
CA ILE A 23 -6.70 -1.66 2.98
C ILE A 23 -5.93 -0.89 4.03
N SER A 24 -5.71 -1.49 5.21
CA SER A 24 -4.96 -0.83 6.28
C SER A 24 -3.58 -0.38 5.79
N THR A 25 -2.89 -1.25 5.05
CA THR A 25 -1.57 -0.96 4.48
C THR A 25 -1.63 0.01 3.30
N ILE A 26 -2.70 -0.01 2.50
CA ILE A 26 -2.86 0.93 1.37
C ILE A 26 -3.10 2.35 1.88
N ARG A 27 -3.84 2.53 2.99
CA ARG A 27 -4.13 3.85 3.57
C ARG A 27 -2.88 4.51 4.17
N ASP A 28 -2.03 3.71 4.81
CA ASP A 28 -0.83 4.19 5.50
C ASP A 28 0.38 4.33 4.56
N ALA A 29 0.23 4.07 3.26
CA ALA A 29 1.31 4.15 2.29
C ALA A 29 1.66 5.61 1.96
N ASP A 30 2.95 5.94 1.95
CA ASP A 30 3.44 7.26 1.55
C ASP A 30 3.11 7.61 0.09
N SER A 31 3.04 6.59 -0.77
CA SER A 31 2.64 6.72 -2.17
C SER A 31 2.08 5.40 -2.68
N ILE A 32 1.03 5.49 -3.47
CA ILE A 32 0.33 4.34 -4.03
C ILE A 32 0.49 4.38 -5.55
N LEU A 33 0.95 3.26 -6.12
CA LEU A 33 1.04 3.06 -7.57
C LEU A 33 -0.04 2.08 -8.02
N ILE A 34 -0.87 2.51 -8.96
CA ILE A 34 -1.91 1.67 -9.56
C ILE A 34 -1.42 1.21 -10.92
N LEU A 35 -1.38 -0.11 -11.08
CA LEU A 35 -1.02 -0.79 -12.31
C LEU A 35 -2.24 -1.49 -12.89
N ASP A 36 -2.57 -1.20 -14.13
CA ASP A 36 -3.55 -1.95 -14.92
C ASP A 36 -2.90 -2.44 -16.21
N ARG A 37 -2.94 -3.75 -16.45
CA ARG A 37 -2.37 -4.41 -17.65
C ARG A 37 -0.94 -3.98 -17.99
N GLY A 38 -0.11 -3.78 -16.97
CA GLY A 38 1.29 -3.36 -17.13
C GLY A 38 1.49 -1.86 -17.43
N ARG A 39 0.45 -1.04 -17.30
CA ARG A 39 0.52 0.42 -17.41
C ARG A 39 0.22 1.06 -16.06
N VAL A 40 0.93 2.15 -15.75
CA VAL A 40 0.63 2.99 -14.61
C VAL A 40 -0.61 3.81 -14.94
N VAL A 41 -1.69 3.59 -14.19
CA VAL A 41 -2.98 4.27 -14.36
C VAL A 41 -3.27 5.25 -13.23
N GLY A 42 -2.43 5.28 -12.20
CA GLY A 42 -2.50 6.24 -11.12
C GLY A 42 -1.26 6.18 -10.24
N PHE A 43 -0.82 7.34 -9.77
CA PHE A 43 0.25 7.49 -8.79
C PHE A 43 -0.05 8.68 -7.90
N GLY A 44 0.11 8.53 -6.59
CA GLY A 44 -0.12 9.60 -5.63
C GLY A 44 -0.47 9.08 -4.25
N THR A 45 -0.95 9.97 -3.38
CA THR A 45 -1.46 9.60 -2.05
C THR A 45 -2.88 9.03 -2.13
N HIS A 46 -3.36 8.44 -1.02
CA HIS A 46 -4.74 7.98 -0.90
C HIS A 46 -5.75 9.09 -1.26
N ASP A 47 -5.55 10.29 -0.73
CA ASP A 47 -6.46 11.43 -0.90
C ASP A 47 -6.47 11.95 -2.33
N GLU A 48 -5.34 11.93 -3.02
CA GLU A 48 -5.27 12.30 -4.43
C GLU A 48 -5.97 11.26 -5.30
N LEU A 49 -5.73 9.98 -5.06
CA LEU A 49 -6.26 8.90 -5.88
C LEU A 49 -7.76 8.67 -5.67
N ILE A 50 -8.29 8.85 -4.45
CA ILE A 50 -9.72 8.70 -4.20
C ILE A 50 -10.54 9.77 -4.93
N ASN A 51 -10.00 10.99 -5.05
CA ASN A 51 -10.68 12.12 -5.68
C ASN A 51 -10.49 12.17 -7.20
N HIS A 52 -9.30 11.80 -7.69
CA HIS A 52 -8.96 11.95 -9.10
C HIS A 52 -8.99 10.63 -9.90
N ASN A 53 -9.08 9.47 -9.24
CA ASN A 53 -9.00 8.17 -9.92
C ASN A 53 -10.20 7.27 -9.62
N VAL A 54 -11.10 7.15 -10.60
CA VAL A 54 -12.31 6.31 -10.51
C VAL A 54 -11.95 4.83 -10.30
N LEU A 55 -10.87 4.35 -10.91
CA LEU A 55 -10.44 2.96 -10.78
C LEU A 55 -9.94 2.67 -9.35
N TYR A 56 -9.20 3.61 -8.76
CA TYR A 56 -8.78 3.48 -7.36
C TYR A 56 -9.98 3.37 -6.42
N SER A 57 -10.97 4.23 -6.59
CA SER A 57 -12.19 4.25 -5.78
C SER A 57 -12.96 2.93 -5.86
N GLN A 58 -13.12 2.37 -7.08
CA GLN A 58 -13.78 1.06 -7.29
C GLN A 58 -13.03 -0.10 -6.62
N ILE A 59 -11.69 -0.12 -6.74
CA ILE A 59 -10.85 -1.13 -6.09
C ILE A 59 -10.97 -0.98 -4.57
N TYR A 60 -10.87 0.24 -4.06
CA TYR A 60 -10.96 0.55 -2.64
C TYR A 60 -12.27 0.06 -2.04
N GLU A 61 -13.40 0.37 -2.67
CA GLU A 61 -14.73 -0.08 -2.24
C GLU A 61 -14.81 -1.60 -2.20
N THR A 62 -14.34 -2.28 -3.25
CA THR A 62 -14.34 -3.75 -3.32
C THR A 62 -13.52 -4.36 -2.18
N LEU A 63 -12.34 -3.82 -1.92
CA LEU A 63 -11.50 -4.27 -0.82
C LEU A 63 -12.18 -3.98 0.53
N TYR A 64 -12.86 -2.85 0.68
CA TYR A 64 -13.52 -2.41 1.92
C TYR A 64 -14.67 -3.34 2.30
N GLN A 65 -15.47 -3.73 1.31
CA GLN A 65 -16.51 -4.73 1.51
C GLN A 65 -15.93 -6.08 1.91
N LYS A 66 -14.84 -6.53 1.26
CA LYS A 66 -14.14 -7.77 1.65
C LYS A 66 -13.62 -7.74 3.08
N GLN A 67 -13.10 -6.60 3.54
CA GLN A 67 -12.62 -6.45 4.92
C GLN A 67 -13.79 -6.49 5.92
N LYS A 68 -14.90 -5.80 5.63
CA LYS A 68 -16.12 -5.79 6.47
C LYS A 68 -16.79 -7.17 6.55
N LEU A 69 -16.80 -7.92 5.45
CA LEU A 69 -17.28 -9.31 5.41
C LEU A 69 -16.43 -10.22 6.30
N LYS A 70 -15.10 -10.02 6.33
CA LYS A 70 -14.20 -10.78 7.21
C LYS A 70 -14.49 -10.55 8.69
N VAL A 71 -14.66 -9.29 9.10
CA VAL A 71 -14.99 -8.93 10.49
C VAL A 71 -16.31 -9.58 10.91
N LYS A 72 -17.37 -9.48 10.08
CA LYS A 72 -18.65 -10.12 10.39
C LYS A 72 -18.57 -11.64 10.55
N ILE A 73 -17.73 -12.32 9.77
CA ILE A 73 -17.57 -13.78 9.86
C ILE A 73 -16.81 -14.16 11.14
N GLU A 74 -15.89 -13.33 11.61
CA GLU A 74 -15.18 -13.53 12.89
C GLU A 74 -16.13 -13.32 14.08
N ASP A 75 -17.02 -12.32 14.03
CA ASP A 75 -18.02 -12.07 15.07
C ASP A 75 -19.10 -13.18 15.19
N ILE A 76 -19.35 -13.95 14.12
CA ILE A 76 -20.32 -15.07 14.13
C ILE A 76 -19.68 -16.37 14.64
N LYS A 77 -18.36 -16.47 14.60
CA LYS A 77 -17.61 -17.66 15.04
C LYS A 77 -17.22 -17.63 16.53
N ASN A 78 -17.45 -16.51 17.21
CA ASN A 78 -17.11 -16.27 18.60
C ASN A 78 -18.37 -16.13 19.45
#